data_AF-A0AAD9BSU8-F1
#
_entry.id   AF-A0AAD9BSU8-F1
#
_cell.length_a   1.000
_cell.length_b   1.000
_cell.length_c   1.000
_cell.angle_alpha   90.00
_cell.angle_beta   90.00
_cell.angle_gamma   90.00
#
_symmetry.space_group_name_H-M   'P 1'
#
loop_
_entity.id
_entity.type
_entity.pdbx_description
1 polymer ?
#
loop_
_entity_poly.entity_id
_entity_poly.type
_entity_poly.pdbx_seq_one_letter_code
_entity_poly.pdbx_strand_id
1 'polypeptide(L)'
;MWRIIPFLFLVFCGPVLGGPQTNLHGNMTDQELFWGTDQYDFSVVVPAAGLECFWHFAHRGERFYLSFMVQWVTGVGHDRHLSVTVNAPSSLIMATVDDAKGQINFETEETEVDTTSKSILK
;
A
#
# COMPACT_ATOMS: atom_id res chain seq x y z
N MET A 1 5.00 46.94 40.51
CA MET A 1 6.33 47.58 40.36
C MET A 1 7.26 46.43 39.95
N TRP A 2 7.76 46.26 38.72
CA TRP A 2 8.30 47.14 37.67
C TRP A 2 8.31 46.29 36.36
N ARG A 3 7.58 46.67 35.30
CA ARG A 3 8.06 47.34 34.04
C ARG A 3 9.13 46.55 33.25
N ILE A 4 8.79 45.98 32.08
CA ILE A 4 8.91 46.52 30.68
C ILE A 4 10.29 46.23 30.05
N ILE A 5 10.42 45.26 29.11
CA ILE A 5 10.55 45.36 27.61
C ILE A 5 11.92 45.90 27.13
N PRO A 6 12.64 45.26 26.18
CA PRO A 6 12.49 45.51 24.72
C PRO A 6 12.45 44.22 23.87
N PHE A 7 11.49 44.04 22.95
CA PHE A 7 11.42 44.64 21.60
C PHE A 7 12.62 44.31 20.70
N LEU A 8 12.51 43.22 19.93
CA LEU A 8 13.11 43.03 18.61
C LEU A 8 12.27 41.96 17.88
N PHE A 9 11.19 42.38 17.21
CA PHE A 9 11.14 42.57 15.75
C PHE A 9 11.62 41.35 14.95
N LEU A 10 10.66 40.62 14.37
CA LEU A 10 10.56 40.29 12.93
C LEU A 10 9.45 39.25 12.76
N VAL A 11 8.22 39.70 12.54
CA VAL A 11 7.57 39.61 11.21
C VAL A 11 7.59 38.18 10.68
N PHE A 12 6.63 37.36 11.10
CA PHE A 12 6.07 36.34 10.21
C PHE A 12 4.64 36.75 9.86
N CYS A 13 4.59 37.66 8.90
CA CYS A 13 3.42 37.90 8.08
C CYS A 13 3.24 36.69 7.17
N GLY A 14 2.01 36.16 7.11
CA GLY A 14 1.59 35.21 6.10
C GLY A 14 0.46 34.31 6.59
N PRO A 15 -0.82 34.60 6.27
CA PRO A 15 -1.80 33.54 6.22
C PRO A 15 -1.45 32.70 4.99
N VAL A 16 -0.86 31.51 5.18
CA VAL A 16 -0.83 30.52 4.10
C VAL A 16 -2.24 29.97 4.00
N LEU A 17 -3.06 30.69 3.25
CA LEU A 17 -4.25 30.18 2.61
C LEU A 17 -3.77 29.25 1.49
N GLY A 18 -3.53 27.99 1.86
CA GLY A 18 -3.21 26.91 0.93
C GLY A 18 -4.16 25.75 1.20
N GLY A 19 -5.46 25.97 1.04
CA GLY A 19 -6.41 24.87 0.96
C GLY A 19 -6.04 23.97 -0.22
N PRO A 20 -6.23 22.64 -0.14
CA PRO A 20 -5.97 21.75 -1.26
C PRO A 20 -6.77 22.24 -2.47
N GLN A 21 -6.07 22.69 -3.51
CA GLN A 21 -6.70 23.04 -4.77
C GLN A 21 -7.04 21.73 -5.49
N THR A 22 -8.18 21.13 -5.14
CA THR A 22 -8.77 20.07 -5.95
C THR A 22 -9.32 20.72 -7.23
N ASN A 23 -8.44 20.87 -8.23
CA ASN A 23 -8.91 20.96 -9.61
C ASN A 23 -9.52 19.59 -9.93
N LEU A 24 -10.82 19.44 -9.67
CA LEU A 24 -11.61 18.36 -10.25
C LEU A 24 -11.63 18.62 -11.76
N HIS A 25 -10.68 18.00 -12.45
CA HIS A 25 -10.64 17.94 -13.90
C HIS A 25 -11.87 17.15 -14.35
N GLY A 26 -12.95 17.88 -14.61
CA GLY A 26 -14.18 17.33 -15.13
C GLY A 26 -13.97 16.90 -16.57
N ASN A 27 -13.63 15.63 -16.75
CA ASN A 27 -14.15 14.72 -17.79
C ASN A 27 -13.37 13.39 -17.74
N MET A 28 -13.40 12.70 -16.59
CA MET A 28 -12.90 11.32 -16.53
C MET A 28 -14.00 10.41 -17.06
N THR A 29 -13.68 9.67 -18.12
CA THR A 29 -14.57 8.61 -18.62
C THR A 29 -14.66 7.51 -17.56
N ASP A 30 -15.80 6.81 -17.45
CA ASP A 30 -15.98 5.72 -16.46
C ASP A 30 -14.88 4.66 -16.54
N GLN A 31 -14.17 4.57 -17.68
CA GLN A 31 -13.00 3.74 -17.86
C GLN A 31 -11.86 4.17 -16.91
N GLU A 32 -11.46 5.45 -16.88
CA GLU A 32 -10.45 5.99 -15.94
C GLU A 32 -10.81 5.81 -14.46
N LEU A 33 -12.09 5.61 -14.14
CA LEU A 33 -12.55 5.38 -12.77
C LEU A 33 -12.15 4.00 -12.22
N PHE A 34 -11.97 3.00 -13.09
CA PHE A 34 -11.57 1.62 -12.71
C PHE A 34 -10.07 1.38 -12.82
N TRP A 35 -9.34 2.20 -13.57
CA TRP A 35 -7.88 2.25 -13.56
C TRP A 35 -7.41 3.06 -12.36
N GLY A 36 -7.68 2.55 -11.16
CA GLY A 36 -6.99 3.04 -9.96
C GLY A 36 -5.47 3.06 -10.21
N THR A 37 -4.74 3.94 -9.54
CA THR A 37 -3.29 4.08 -9.76
C THR A 37 -2.61 2.70 -9.73
N ASP A 38 -1.79 2.39 -10.73
CA ASP A 38 -1.14 1.07 -10.88
C ASP A 38 -0.13 0.75 -9.74
N GLN A 39 0.14 1.74 -8.87
CA GLN A 39 1.10 1.61 -7.78
C GLN A 39 0.46 1.88 -6.42
N TYR A 40 0.40 0.84 -5.58
CA TYR A 40 -0.08 0.94 -4.20
C TYR A 40 1.05 0.65 -3.20
N ASP A 41 1.50 1.69 -2.49
CA ASP A 41 2.46 1.56 -1.40
C ASP A 41 1.73 1.69 -0.05
N PHE A 42 1.66 0.60 0.71
CA PHE A 42 1.00 0.56 2.01
C PHE A 42 1.66 -0.43 2.97
N SER A 43 1.38 -0.27 4.27
CA SER A 43 1.84 -1.17 5.33
C SER A 43 0.64 -1.68 6.12
N VAL A 44 0.66 -2.95 6.51
CA VAL A 44 -0.36 -3.57 7.35
C VAL A 44 0.27 -4.33 8.50
N VAL A 45 -0.48 -4.51 9.58
CA VAL A 45 -0.09 -5.33 10.72
C VAL A 45 -0.84 -6.65 10.62
N VAL A 46 -0.12 -7.74 10.42
CA VAL A 46 -0.69 -9.09 10.40
C VAL A 46 -0.51 -9.70 11.80
N PRO A 47 -1.56 -10.14 12.49
CA PRO A 47 -1.42 -10.78 13.80
C PRO A 47 -0.73 -12.15 13.67
N ALA A 48 -0.16 -12.65 14.77
CA ALA A 48 0.50 -13.95 14.77
C ALA A 48 -0.48 -15.07 14.38
N ALA A 49 -0.08 -15.92 13.44
CA ALA A 49 -0.94 -16.95 12.81
C ALA A 49 -2.21 -16.37 12.12
N GLY A 50 -2.20 -15.08 11.81
CA GLY A 50 -3.24 -14.41 11.02
C GLY A 50 -3.00 -14.53 9.51
N LEU A 51 -4.07 -14.25 8.76
CA LEU A 51 -4.08 -14.15 7.31
C LEU A 51 -4.78 -12.85 6.93
N GLU A 52 -4.14 -12.04 6.09
CA GLU A 52 -4.73 -10.85 5.49
C GLU A 52 -4.82 -11.03 3.97
N CYS A 53 -5.98 -10.74 3.40
CA CYS A 53 -6.24 -10.89 1.97
C CYS A 53 -6.51 -9.53 1.33
N PHE A 54 -5.82 -9.26 0.22
CA PHE A 54 -5.97 -8.08 -0.61
C PHE A 54 -6.41 -8.51 -2.00
N TRP A 55 -7.31 -7.75 -2.59
CA TRP A 55 -7.87 -8.04 -3.90
C TRP A 55 -7.48 -6.91 -4.83
N HIS A 56 -7.00 -7.25 -6.02
CA HIS A 56 -6.68 -6.28 -7.06
C HIS A 56 -7.26 -6.79 -8.37
N PHE A 57 -7.82 -5.90 -9.17
CA PHE A 57 -8.32 -6.26 -10.50
C PHE A 57 -7.17 -6.15 -11.51
N ALA A 58 -6.88 -7.25 -12.21
CA ALA A 58 -5.91 -7.27 -13.31
C ALA A 58 -6.62 -7.56 -14.63
N HIS A 59 -6.15 -6.91 -15.70
CA HIS A 59 -6.53 -7.32 -17.05
C HIS A 59 -5.57 -8.37 -17.60
N ARG A 60 -6.10 -9.25 -18.43
CA ARG A 60 -5.31 -10.22 -19.17
C ARG A 60 -4.24 -9.53 -20.02
N GLY A 61 -3.00 -10.02 -19.89
CA GLY A 61 -1.83 -9.49 -20.57
C GLY A 61 -1.16 -8.32 -19.82
N GLU A 62 -1.69 -7.91 -18.67
CA GLU A 62 -1.01 -6.97 -17.79
C GLU A 62 0.06 -7.66 -16.95
N ARG A 63 1.04 -6.89 -16.50
CA ARG A 63 2.13 -7.40 -15.66
C ARG A 63 1.88 -6.97 -14.23
N PHE A 64 1.68 -7.94 -13.36
CA PHE A 64 1.53 -7.67 -11.94
C PHE A 64 2.90 -7.64 -11.25
N TYR A 65 3.08 -6.65 -10.36
CA TYR A 65 4.28 -6.51 -9.54
C TYR A 65 3.89 -6.34 -8.07
N LEU A 66 4.33 -7.27 -7.23
CA LEU A 66 4.16 -7.19 -5.79
C LEU A 66 5.51 -7.24 -5.11
N SER A 67 5.87 -6.17 -4.41
CA SER A 67 7.04 -6.14 -3.53
C SER A 67 6.58 -6.09 -2.08
N PHE A 68 7.25 -6.83 -1.20
CA PHE A 68 6.91 -6.84 0.21
C PHE A 68 8.16 -6.96 1.09
N MET A 69 8.07 -6.42 2.29
CA MET A 69 9.09 -6.55 3.33
C MET A 69 8.47 -6.45 4.72
N VAL A 70 8.96 -7.25 5.65
CA VAL A 70 8.63 -7.17 7.07
C VAL A 70 9.46 -6.04 7.68
N GLN A 71 8.79 -4.95 8.08
CA GLN A 71 9.45 -3.78 8.64
C GLN A 71 9.90 -4.00 10.10
N TRP A 72 9.05 -4.64 10.91
CA TRP A 72 9.35 -5.03 12.28
C TRP A 72 8.43 -6.18 12.72
N VAL A 73 8.82 -6.88 13.79
CA VAL A 73 7.99 -7.88 14.45
C VAL A 73 7.89 -7.52 15.93
N THR A 74 6.68 -7.64 16.47
CA THR A 74 6.39 -7.39 17.88
C THR A 74 5.90 -8.66 18.54
N GLY A 75 6.31 -8.90 19.78
CA GLY A 75 5.89 -10.08 20.55
C GLY A 75 7.05 -11.01 20.87
N VAL A 76 6.73 -12.21 21.38
CA VAL A 76 7.74 -13.16 21.88
C VAL A 76 8.35 -13.99 20.75
N GLY A 77 7.58 -14.24 19.68
CA GLY A 77 8.07 -14.87 18.46
C GLY A 77 8.91 -13.87 17.67
N HIS A 78 10.21 -14.12 17.56
CA HIS A 78 11.14 -13.30 16.78
C HIS A 78 11.24 -13.75 15.32
N ASP A 79 10.34 -14.64 14.89
CA ASP A 79 10.27 -15.09 13.52
C ASP A 79 9.70 -13.98 12.63
N ARG A 80 10.37 -13.75 11.50
CA ARG A 80 10.02 -12.75 10.50
C ARG A 80 9.56 -13.38 9.19
N HIS A 81 9.41 -14.70 9.13
CA HIS A 81 8.90 -15.38 7.95
C HIS A 81 7.45 -14.97 7.67
N LEU A 82 7.22 -14.52 6.44
CA LEU A 82 5.93 -14.16 5.89
C LEU A 82 5.72 -15.00 4.63
N SER A 83 4.64 -15.75 4.61
CA SER A 83 4.16 -16.43 3.42
C SER A 83 3.23 -15.51 2.65
N VAL A 84 3.65 -15.14 1.46
CA VAL A 84 2.87 -14.36 0.51
C VAL A 84 2.49 -15.28 -0.64
N THR A 85 1.19 -15.44 -0.85
CA THR A 85 0.62 -16.24 -1.93
C THR A 85 -0.23 -15.36 -2.82
N VAL A 86 -0.05 -15.47 -4.13
CA VAL A 86 -0.92 -14.83 -5.11
C VAL A 86 -1.71 -15.91 -5.83
N ASN A 87 -3.03 -15.77 -5.81
CA ASN A 87 -3.98 -16.68 -6.44
C ASN A 87 -4.70 -15.96 -7.57
N ALA A 88 -4.83 -16.66 -8.68
CA ALA A 88 -5.70 -16.28 -9.77
C ALA A 88 -7.19 -16.45 -9.37
N PRO A 89 -8.11 -15.77 -10.08
CA PRO A 89 -9.55 -15.96 -9.91
C PRO A 89 -10.00 -17.42 -10.03
N SER A 90 -9.35 -18.19 -10.91
CA SER A 90 -9.52 -19.64 -11.05
C SER A 90 -9.04 -20.47 -9.85
N SER A 91 -8.62 -19.82 -8.76
CA SER A 91 -7.98 -20.43 -7.58
C SER A 91 -6.64 -21.11 -7.87
N LEU A 92 -6.04 -20.84 -9.03
CA LEU A 92 -4.70 -21.28 -9.36
C LEU A 92 -3.67 -20.47 -8.57
N ILE A 93 -2.73 -21.14 -7.91
CA ILE A 93 -1.62 -20.47 -7.23
C ILE A 93 -0.65 -19.97 -8.31
N MET A 94 -0.57 -18.65 -8.47
CA MET A 94 0.32 -18.00 -9.43
C MET A 94 1.73 -17.84 -8.87
N ALA A 95 1.84 -17.53 -7.58
CA ALA A 95 3.13 -17.39 -6.90
C ALA A 95 3.01 -17.66 -5.41
N THR A 96 4.09 -18.15 -4.79
CA THR A 96 4.22 -18.23 -3.33
C THR A 96 5.66 -17.91 -2.95
N VAL A 97 5.83 -17.06 -1.94
CA VAL A 97 7.13 -16.70 -1.37
C VAL A 97 7.01 -16.77 0.14
N ASP A 98 7.90 -17.51 0.78
CA ASP A 98 7.98 -17.64 2.24
C ASP A 98 9.30 -17.05 2.74
N ASP A 99 9.32 -15.73 2.91
CA ASP A 99 10.50 -14.97 3.34
C ASP A 99 10.07 -13.65 4.00
N ALA A 100 10.94 -13.03 4.77
CA ALA A 100 10.72 -11.72 5.37
C ALA A 100 10.65 -10.59 4.32
N LYS A 101 11.12 -10.83 3.09
CA LYS A 101 11.04 -9.87 1.98
C LYS A 101 11.03 -10.62 0.65
N GLY A 102 10.43 -10.01 -0.36
CA GLY A 102 10.40 -10.61 -1.69
C GLY A 102 9.79 -9.71 -2.73
N GLN A 103 9.90 -10.16 -3.98
CA GLN A 103 9.20 -9.57 -5.11
C GLN A 103 8.60 -10.70 -5.94
N ILE A 104 7.35 -10.53 -6.33
CA ILE A 104 6.61 -11.40 -7.22
C ILE A 104 6.31 -10.60 -8.49
N ASN A 105 6.61 -11.18 -9.64
CA ASN A 105 6.25 -10.64 -10.94
C ASN A 105 5.69 -11.77 -11.81
N PHE A 106 4.53 -11.55 -12.41
CA PHE A 106 3.93 -12.46 -13.38
C PHE A 106 3.06 -11.68 -14.37
N GLU A 107 2.75 -12.31 -15.49
CA GLU A 107 1.81 -11.78 -16.48
C GLU A 107 0.44 -12.41 -16.25
N THR A 108 -0.61 -11.59 -16.17
CA THR A 108 -1.94 -12.07 -15.84
C THR A 108 -2.55 -12.77 -17.06
N GLU A 109 -2.85 -14.07 -16.94
CA GLU A 109 -3.40 -14.86 -18.04
C GLU A 109 -4.94 -14.73 -18.19
N GLU A 110 -5.61 -14.18 -17.18
CA GLU A 110 -7.07 -14.03 -17.06
C GLU A 110 -7.46 -12.56 -16.74
N THR A 111 -8.61 -12.05 -17.19
CA THR A 111 -9.08 -10.68 -16.86
C THR A 111 -10.09 -10.76 -15.73
N GLU A 112 -9.64 -10.73 -14.48
CA GLU A 112 -10.52 -10.74 -13.30
C GLU A 112 -9.73 -10.32 -12.03
N VAL A 113 -10.36 -10.38 -10.85
CA VAL A 113 -9.76 -10.01 -9.56
C VAL A 113 -8.75 -11.06 -9.09
N ASP A 114 -7.47 -10.69 -9.06
CA ASP A 114 -6.40 -11.46 -8.42
C ASP A 114 -6.44 -11.31 -6.90
N THR A 115 -6.23 -12.42 -6.19
CA THR A 115 -6.18 -12.47 -4.73
C THR A 115 -4.74 -12.54 -4.25
N THR A 116 -4.32 -11.56 -3.46
CA THR A 116 -3.05 -11.64 -2.71
C THR A 116 -3.35 -11.97 -1.26
N SER A 117 -2.91 -13.15 -0.82
CA SER A 117 -3.02 -13.63 0.55
C SER A 117 -1.67 -13.52 1.25
N LYS A 118 -1.62 -12.87 2.41
CA LYS A 118 -0.41 -12.74 3.25
C LYS A 118 -0.64 -13.42 4.60
N SER A 119 0.12 -14.44 4.93
CA SER A 119 0.08 -15.14 6.22
C SER A 119 1.45 -15.14 6.90
N ILE A 120 1.45 -15.05 8.23
CA ILE A 120 2.66 -15.34 9.01
C ILE A 120 2.70 -16.85 9.25
N LEU A 121 3.68 -17.53 8.66
CA LEU A 121 3.99 -18.91 9.02
C LEU A 121 4.74 -18.91 10.36
N LYS A 122 4.44 -19.90 11.18
CA LYS A 122 4.91 -20.02 12.57
C LYS A 122 5.92 -21.14 12.71
#